data_AF-A0A7Z9GBP1-F1
#
_entry.id   AF-A0A7Z9GBP1-F1
#
_cell.length_a   1.000
_cell.length_b   1.000
_cell.length_c   1.000
_cell.angle_alpha   90.00
_cell.angle_beta   90.00
_cell.angle_gamma   90.00
#
_symmetry.space_group_name_H-M   'P 1'
#
loop_
_entity.id
_entity.type
_entity.pdbx_description
1 polymer ?
#
loop_
_entity_poly.entity_id
_entity_poly.type
_entity_poly.pdbx_seq_one_letter_code
_entity_poly.pdbx_strand_id
1 'polypeptide(L)'
;MTTVVTDLFLSLTPDKVLEAVEAGGLRCNPVCYALNSFENRVYEIELEDGSRVVSKFYRPGRWSEQQLLEEHQFLSDLEQAEIEVSLVGNR
;
A
#
# COMPACT_ATOMS: atom_id res chain seq x y z
N MET A 1 14.26 -2.24 17.15
CA MET A 1 12.97 -2.07 16.45
C MET A 1 13.05 -2.45 14.97
N THR A 2 14.15 -2.17 14.27
CA THR A 2 14.32 -2.45 12.83
C THR A 2 14.15 -3.93 12.44
N THR A 3 14.64 -4.87 13.26
CA THR A 3 14.55 -6.31 12.97
C THR A 3 13.11 -6.81 12.87
N VAL A 4 12.25 -6.42 13.82
CA VAL A 4 10.83 -6.84 13.85
C VAL A 4 10.07 -6.34 12.61
N VAL A 5 10.31 -5.11 12.18
CA VAL A 5 9.63 -4.53 11.00
C VAL A 5 10.09 -5.20 9.70
N THR A 6 11.38 -5.54 9.60
CA THR A 6 11.91 -6.34 8.48
C THR A 6 11.29 -7.74 8.45
N ASP A 7 11.17 -8.41 9.60
CA ASP A 7 10.56 -9.74 9.70
C ASP A 7 9.07 -9.72 9.32
N LEU A 8 8.34 -8.66 9.66
CA LEU A 8 6.96 -8.44 9.22
C LEU A 8 6.87 -8.31 7.69
N PHE A 9 7.72 -7.47 7.08
CA PHE A 9 7.74 -7.29 5.63
C PHE A 9 8.03 -8.59 4.86
N LEU A 10 8.95 -9.41 5.39
CA LEU A 10 9.30 -10.71 4.78
C LEU A 10 8.22 -11.77 4.98
N SER A 11 7.32 -11.59 5.97
CA SER A 11 6.26 -12.53 6.32
C SER A 11 4.84 -12.05 5.99
N LEU A 12 4.70 -11.12 5.04
CA LEU A 12 3.41 -10.66 4.52
C LEU A 12 2.69 -11.81 3.79
N THR A 13 1.74 -12.42 4.49
CA THR A 13 0.78 -13.38 3.95
C THR A 13 -0.46 -12.63 3.45
N PRO A 14 -1.28 -13.23 2.57
CA PRO A 14 -2.56 -12.64 2.16
C PRO A 14 -3.43 -12.20 3.35
N ASP A 15 -3.55 -13.03 4.40
CA ASP A 15 -4.35 -12.70 5.59
C ASP A 15 -3.85 -11.43 6.30
N LYS A 16 -2.54 -11.30 6.50
CA LYS A 16 -1.94 -10.10 7.11
C LYS A 16 -2.13 -8.85 6.25
N VAL A 17 -2.12 -9.02 4.93
CA VAL A 17 -2.37 -7.92 3.99
C VAL A 17 -3.81 -7.45 4.11
N LEU A 18 -4.77 -8.39 4.12
CA LEU A 18 -6.19 -8.09 4.31
C LEU A 18 -6.43 -7.38 5.66
N GLU A 19 -5.90 -7.93 6.76
CA GLU A 19 -5.98 -7.32 8.10
C GLU A 19 -5.42 -5.89 8.12
N ALA A 20 -4.29 -5.63 7.45
CA ALA A 20 -3.70 -4.30 7.38
C ALA A 20 -4.54 -3.31 6.57
N VAL A 21 -5.23 -3.78 5.53
CA VAL A 21 -6.13 -2.95 4.73
C VAL A 21 -7.43 -2.65 5.50
N GLU A 22 -7.96 -3.63 6.22
CA GLU A 22 -9.11 -3.49 7.11
C GLU A 22 -8.83 -2.57 8.30
N ALA A 23 -7.65 -2.66 8.91
CA ALA A 23 -7.20 -1.72 9.94
C ALA A 23 -7.14 -0.27 9.42
N GLY A 24 -7.08 -0.12 8.10
CA GLY A 24 -7.18 1.15 7.38
C GLY A 24 -8.59 1.61 7.04
N GLY A 25 -9.62 0.92 7.52
CA GLY A 25 -11.03 1.30 7.36
C GLY A 25 -11.72 0.77 6.09
N LEU A 26 -11.06 -0.06 5.28
CA LEU A 26 -11.63 -0.63 4.06
C LEU A 26 -12.07 -2.07 4.33
N ARG A 27 -13.34 -2.40 4.07
CA ARG A 27 -13.82 -3.78 4.23
C ARG A 27 -13.48 -4.62 3.01
N CYS A 28 -12.81 -5.75 3.24
CA CYS A 28 -12.28 -6.59 2.17
C CYS A 28 -13.11 -7.86 1.95
N ASN A 29 -13.16 -8.31 0.70
CA ASN A 29 -13.45 -9.71 0.38
C ASN A 29 -12.18 -10.56 0.58
N PRO A 30 -12.30 -11.90 0.70
CA PRO A 30 -11.16 -12.80 0.85
C PRO A 30 -10.39 -13.03 -0.48
N VAL A 31 -10.24 -11.97 -1.27
CA VAL A 31 -9.60 -11.97 -2.60
C VAL A 31 -8.43 -11.02 -2.55
N CYS A 32 -7.22 -11.58 -2.56
CA CYS A 32 -5.96 -10.85 -2.49
C CYS A 32 -4.95 -11.43 -3.49
N TYR A 33 -4.56 -10.64 -4.49
CA TYR A 33 -3.61 -11.03 -5.53
C TYR A 33 -2.29 -10.31 -5.37
N ALA A 34 -1.20 -11.05 -5.19
CA ALA A 34 0.15 -10.47 -5.22
C ALA A 34 0.49 -10.03 -6.66
N LEU A 35 0.90 -8.77 -6.82
CA LEU A 35 1.32 -8.20 -8.10
C LEU A 35 2.84 -8.29 -8.27
N ASN A 36 3.31 -8.34 -9.52
CA ASN A 36 4.73 -8.44 -9.82
C ASN A 36 5.45 -7.10 -9.53
N SER A 37 6.04 -7.00 -8.34
CA SER A 37 6.87 -5.88 -7.91
C SER A 37 8.10 -6.39 -7.15
N PHE A 38 9.28 -5.94 -7.58
CA PHE A 38 10.57 -6.37 -7.01
C PHE A 38 10.97 -5.56 -5.78
N GLU A 39 10.67 -4.26 -5.80
CA GLU A 39 11.06 -3.34 -4.74
C GLU A 39 10.10 -3.46 -3.55
N ASN A 40 8.81 -3.17 -3.77
CA ASN A 40 7.78 -3.17 -2.73
C ASN A 40 6.96 -4.47 -2.79
N ARG A 41 6.27 -4.80 -1.70
CA ARG A 41 5.21 -5.83 -1.77
C ARG A 41 3.92 -5.14 -2.16
N VAL A 42 3.36 -5.54 -3.30
CA VAL A 42 2.18 -4.91 -3.88
C VAL A 42 1.10 -5.97 -4.05
N TYR A 43 -0.11 -5.66 -3.62
CA TYR A 43 -1.25 -6.57 -3.71
C TYR A 43 -2.48 -5.83 -4.21
N GLU A 44 -3.25 -6.46 -5.10
CA GLU A 44 -4.60 -6.05 -5.46
C GLU A 44 -5.60 -6.74 -4.54
N ILE A 45 -6.56 -5.98 -4.02
CA ILE A 45 -7.55 -6.44 -3.05
C ILE A 45 -8.93 -6.03 -3.54
N GLU A 46 -9.87 -6.98 -3.50
CA GLU A 46 -11.28 -6.69 -3.76
C GLU A 46 -11.98 -6.26 -2.47
N LEU A 47 -12.73 -5.16 -2.53
CA LEU A 47 -13.51 -4.64 -1.43
C LEU A 47 -14.95 -5.19 -1.46
N GLU A 48 -15.65 -5.13 -0.33
CA GLU A 48 -17.04 -5.60 -0.22
C GLU A 48 -18.02 -4.89 -1.17
N ASP A 49 -17.72 -3.65 -1.59
CA ASP A 49 -18.52 -2.89 -2.54
C ASP A 49 -18.26 -3.28 -4.02
N GLY A 50 -17.39 -4.26 -4.25
CA GLY A 50 -16.99 -4.75 -5.57
C GLY A 50 -15.89 -3.92 -6.24
N SER A 51 -15.43 -2.84 -5.61
CA SER A 51 -14.27 -2.09 -6.09
C SER A 51 -12.95 -2.80 -5.78
N ARG A 52 -11.85 -2.34 -6.38
CA ARG A 52 -10.52 -2.89 -6.16
C ARG A 52 -9.54 -1.80 -5.77
N VAL A 53 -8.66 -2.13 -4.83
CA VAL A 53 -7.58 -1.25 -4.36
C VAL A 53 -6.24 -1.93 -4.48
N VAL A 54 -5.19 -1.13 -4.64
CA VAL A 54 -3.81 -1.59 -4.61
C VAL A 54 -3.17 -1.19 -3.30
N SER A 55 -2.71 -2.17 -2.53
CA SER A 55 -1.90 -1.94 -1.33
C SER A 55 -0.41 -2.02 -1.69
N LYS A 56 0.38 -1.08 -1.16
CA LYS A 56 1.83 -0.99 -1.38
C LYS A 56 2.52 -0.95 -0.01
N PHE A 57 3.28 -2.00 0.30
CA PHE A 57 4.09 -2.08 1.51
C PHE A 57 5.54 -1.77 1.15
N TYR A 58 6.09 -0.69 1.71
CA TYR A 58 7.45 -0.24 1.45
C TYR A 58 8.48 -1.12 2.17
N ARG A 59 9.65 -1.33 1.53
CA ARG A 59 10.79 -2.00 2.14
C ARG A 59 11.25 -1.24 3.40
N PRO A 60 11.33 -1.89 4.57
CA PRO A 60 11.80 -1.25 5.78
C PRO A 60 13.22 -0.69 5.62
N GLY A 61 13.44 0.55 6.07
CA GLY A 61 14.74 1.23 6.04
C GLY A 61 15.21 1.68 4.65
N ARG A 62 14.43 1.46 3.59
CA ARG A 62 14.76 1.94 2.23
C ARG A 62 14.50 3.44 2.07
N TRP A 63 13.41 3.92 2.65
CA TRP A 63 12.94 5.30 2.57
C TRP A 63 12.68 5.83 3.98
N SER A 64 13.00 7.10 4.21
CA SER A 64 12.56 7.81 5.41
C SER A 64 11.07 8.13 5.30
N GLU A 65 10.43 8.37 6.45
CA GLU A 65 9.04 8.84 6.48
C GLU A 65 8.87 10.14 5.68
N GLN A 66 9.83 11.07 5.79
CA GLN A 66 9.83 12.30 5.01
C GLN A 66 9.82 12.02 3.49
N GLN A 67 10.64 11.08 3.01
CA GLN A 67 10.67 10.74 1.58
C GLN A 67 9.35 10.11 1.10
N LEU A 68 8.68 9.33 1.96
CA LEU A 68 7.36 8.77 1.64
C LEU A 68 6.30 9.88 1.56
N LEU A 69 6.33 10.84 2.47
CA LEU A 69 5.43 12.00 2.43
C LEU A 69 5.70 12.91 1.23
N GLU A 70 6.96 13.08 0.84
CA GLU A 70 7.34 13.80 -0.39
C GLU A 70 6.80 13.09 -1.65
N GLU A 71 6.86 11.74 -1.72
CA GLU A 71 6.22 10.96 -2.80
C GLU A 71 4.71 11.23 -2.85
N HIS A 72 4.03 11.22 -1.70
CA HIS A 72 2.58 11.47 -1.63
C HIS A 72 2.22 12.89 -2.07
N GLN A 73 2.98 13.89 -1.60
CA GLN A 73 2.76 15.27 -1.99
C GLN A 73 2.97 15.45 -3.50
N PHE A 74 4.02 14.84 -4.06
CA PHE A 74 4.28 14.91 -5.49
C PHE A 74 3.15 14.31 -6.33
N LEU A 75 2.55 13.19 -5.91
CA LEU A 75 1.37 12.64 -6.59
C LEU A 75 0.16 13.58 -6.53
N SER A 76 -0.04 14.27 -5.40
CA SER A 76 -1.10 15.28 -5.29
C SER A 76 -0.83 16.50 -6.19
N ASP A 77 0.42 16.95 -6.28
CA ASP A 77 0.80 18.07 -7.15
C ASP A 77 0.57 17.74 -8.64
N LEU A 78 0.83 16.49 -9.05
CA LEU A 78 0.54 16.01 -10.40
C LEU A 78 -0.96 15.98 -10.71
N GLU A 79 -1.77 15.50 -9.77
CA GLU A 79 -3.23 15.51 -9.92
C GLU A 79 -3.78 16.94 -10.03
N GLN A 80 -3.29 17.87 -9.20
CA GLN A 80 -3.65 19.29 -9.28
C GLN A 80 -3.23 19.94 -10.61
N ALA A 81 -2.18 19.43 -11.24
CA ALA A 81 -1.74 19.83 -12.58
C ALA A 81 -2.51 19.11 -13.71
N GLU A 82 -3.62 18.43 -13.38
CA GLU A 82 -4.47 17.65 -14.30
C GLU A 82 -3.73 16.51 -15.01
N ILE A 83 -2.65 16.00 -14.41
CA ILE A 83 -1.92 14.83 -14.90
C ILE A 83 -2.55 13.59 -14.26
N GLU A 84 -2.99 12.65 -15.11
CA GLU A 84 -3.63 11.42 -14.64
C GLU A 84 -2.63 10.54 -13.87
N VAL A 85 -2.91 10.35 -12.58
CA VAL A 85 -2.11 9.55 -11.65
C VAL A 85 -3.02 8.80 -10.67
N SER A 86 -2.53 7.68 -10.13
CA SER A 86 -3.18 7.01 -9.02
C SER A 86 -2.80 7.69 -7.70
N LEU A 87 -3.76 8.34 -7.05
CA LEU A 87 -3.53 8.93 -5.73
C LEU A 87 -3.39 7.87 -4.65
N VAL A 88 -2.60 8.20 -3.63
CA VAL A 88 -2.63 7.46 -2.37
C VAL A 88 -3.95 7.77 -1.68
N GLY A 89 -4.70 6.72 -1.30
CA GLY A 89 -5.97 6.90 -0.61
C GLY A 89 -5.78 7.75 0.66
N ASN A 90 -6.44 8.90 0.71
CA ASN A 90 -6.41 9.78 1.89
C ASN A 90 -6.99 9.03 3.10
N ARG A 91 -6.20 8.97 4.17
CA ARG A 91 -6.63 8.52 5.50
C ARG A 91 -6.29 9.62 6.50
#